data_AF-A0A8S9QB79-F1
#
_entry.id   AF-A0A8S9QB79-F1
#
_cell.length_a   1.000
_cell.length_b   1.000
_cell.length_c   1.000
_cell.angle_alpha   90.00
_cell.angle_beta   90.00
_cell.angle_gamma   90.00
#
_symmetry.space_group_name_H-M   'P 1'
#
loop_
_entity.id
_entity.type
_entity.pdbx_description
1 polymer ?
#
loop_
_entity_poly.entity_id
_entity_poly.type
_entity_poly.pdbx_seq_one_letter_code
_entity_poly.pdbx_strand_id
1 'polypeptide(L)'
;MFARKSAPKRAASVDDDEVQFLRSSKRLKVAATAPSSSKNKSNASGSSPSTSYDWTTVLTNLNTNVFPSTPVLLALEEDSSVAIQSLQGDLLQVASQLFHLGEKMVGATSTKAEMDALAATENVSLRGQLMNREEELNDQKDTAENFEAEKAMAVNGSKVVALWELMREWLKGQTDSWDPANVLEQYKMVKITEAELLGLPTPSFEGEPQVPGNMEAEKTPEPAADDPPAS
;
A
#
# COMPACT_ATOMS: atom_id res chain seq x y z
N MET A 1 2.23 -56.06 28.92
CA MET A 1 1.44 -54.90 29.39
C MET A 1 1.69 -53.76 28.41
N PHE A 2 0.69 -53.36 27.62
CA PHE A 2 0.80 -52.20 26.72
C PHE A 2 -0.48 -51.37 26.85
N ALA A 3 -0.28 -50.12 27.28
CA ALA A 3 -1.31 -49.16 27.62
C ALA A 3 -2.02 -48.63 26.36
N ARG A 4 -3.35 -48.72 26.34
CA ARG A 4 -4.18 -48.05 25.34
C ARG A 4 -4.40 -46.60 25.77
N LYS A 5 -3.87 -45.67 24.97
CA LYS A 5 -4.01 -44.21 25.09
C LYS A 5 -5.42 -43.79 24.66
N SER A 6 -6.05 -42.95 25.47
CA SER A 6 -7.38 -42.36 25.26
C SER A 6 -7.34 -41.16 24.31
N ALA A 7 -8.42 -40.99 23.53
CA ALA A 7 -8.62 -39.90 22.58
C ALA A 7 -9.19 -38.62 23.26
N PRO A 8 -8.88 -37.40 22.77
CA PRO A 8 -9.51 -36.17 23.25
C PRO A 8 -10.89 -35.94 22.62
N LYS A 9 -11.89 -35.63 23.48
CA LYS A 9 -13.22 -35.16 23.09
C LYS A 9 -13.12 -33.75 22.49
N ARG A 10 -13.62 -33.55 21.27
CA ARG A 10 -13.99 -32.24 20.71
C ARG A 10 -15.34 -31.84 21.29
N ALA A 11 -15.39 -30.70 21.98
CA ALA A 11 -16.62 -29.94 22.17
C ALA A 11 -16.69 -28.91 21.02
N ALA A 12 -17.79 -28.91 20.28
CA ALA A 12 -18.13 -27.86 19.32
C ALA A 12 -19.18 -26.97 19.98
N SER A 13 -18.87 -25.69 20.19
CA SER A 13 -19.89 -24.66 20.35
C SER A 13 -20.16 -24.07 18.96
N VAL A 14 -21.42 -24.17 18.56
CA VAL A 14 -22.01 -23.41 17.47
C VAL A 14 -22.48 -22.13 18.14
N ASP A 15 -21.83 -21.02 17.83
CA ASP A 15 -22.36 -19.70 18.09
C ASP A 15 -22.93 -19.17 16.78
N ASP A 16 -24.24 -18.98 16.84
CA ASP A 16 -25.16 -18.50 15.84
C ASP A 16 -25.13 -16.97 15.93
N ASP A 17 -24.56 -16.29 14.93
CA ASP A 17 -24.58 -14.82 14.86
C ASP A 17 -25.35 -14.35 13.63
N GLU A 18 -26.59 -14.02 13.92
CA GLU A 18 -27.69 -13.68 13.04
C GLU A 18 -27.55 -12.20 12.60
N VAL A 19 -26.72 -11.94 11.58
CA VAL A 19 -26.58 -10.58 11.04
C VAL A 19 -27.69 -10.29 10.03
N GLN A 20 -28.68 -9.52 10.47
CA GLN A 20 -29.82 -9.07 9.67
C GLN A 20 -29.38 -8.09 8.56
N PHE A 21 -29.37 -8.54 7.30
CA PHE A 21 -29.19 -7.66 6.14
C PHE A 21 -30.51 -6.98 5.74
N LEU A 22 -30.74 -5.78 6.28
CA LEU A 22 -31.79 -4.89 5.81
C LEU A 22 -31.39 -4.16 4.51
N ARG A 23 -31.84 -4.74 3.39
CA ARG A 23 -32.63 -4.14 2.30
C ARG A 23 -32.42 -2.65 1.92
N SER A 24 -32.21 -2.48 0.60
CA SER A 24 -32.58 -1.37 -0.33
C SER A 24 -31.64 -0.18 -0.54
N SER A 25 -31.20 0.02 -1.79
CA SER A 25 -31.96 0.89 -2.72
C SER A 25 -31.43 0.89 -4.16
N LYS A 26 -32.37 1.15 -5.07
CA LYS A 26 -32.30 1.05 -6.54
C LYS A 26 -31.55 2.21 -7.22
N ARG A 27 -30.86 1.85 -8.30
CA ARG A 27 -30.72 2.48 -9.64
C ARG A 27 -30.54 4.01 -9.74
N LEU A 28 -29.49 4.43 -10.47
CA LEU A 28 -29.62 4.99 -11.83
C LEU A 28 -28.25 5.20 -12.50
N LYS A 29 -28.25 5.04 -13.83
CA LYS A 29 -27.12 5.10 -14.75
C LYS A 29 -27.49 6.16 -15.79
N VAL A 30 -26.74 7.25 -15.92
CA VAL A 30 -26.76 8.16 -17.09
C VAL A 30 -25.37 8.77 -17.29
N ALA A 31 -24.99 8.88 -18.57
CA ALA A 31 -23.68 9.18 -19.09
C ALA A 31 -23.31 10.68 -19.16
N ALA A 32 -21.99 10.89 -19.24
CA ALA A 32 -21.19 11.95 -19.85
C ALA A 32 -21.85 13.29 -20.24
N THR A 33 -21.21 14.40 -19.83
CA THR A 33 -20.83 15.56 -20.68
C THR A 33 -19.89 16.47 -19.88
N ALA A 34 -18.66 16.67 -20.35
CA ALA A 34 -17.85 17.88 -20.05
C ALA A 34 -18.16 18.92 -21.14
N PRO A 35 -18.12 20.24 -20.87
CA PRO A 35 -16.84 20.94 -20.88
C PRO A 35 -16.74 22.21 -19.99
N SER A 36 -15.53 22.79 -19.98
CA SER A 36 -15.26 24.24 -19.98
C SER A 36 -14.75 24.91 -18.68
N SER A 37 -13.42 25.07 -18.63
CA SER A 37 -12.71 26.36 -18.56
C SER A 37 -13.44 27.57 -17.95
N SER A 38 -12.96 28.04 -16.79
CA SER A 38 -12.70 29.47 -16.58
C SER A 38 -11.64 29.69 -15.51
N LYS A 39 -10.71 30.59 -15.82
CA LYS A 39 -9.50 30.94 -15.07
C LYS A 39 -9.83 32.20 -14.27
N ASN A 40 -10.24 32.07 -13.02
CA ASN A 40 -10.48 33.22 -12.15
C ASN A 40 -9.51 33.20 -10.97
N LYS A 41 -8.48 34.03 -11.13
CA LYS A 41 -7.55 34.49 -10.11
C LYS A 41 -8.30 35.52 -9.26
N SER A 42 -8.66 35.16 -8.03
CA SER A 42 -9.16 36.11 -7.03
C SER A 42 -8.20 36.13 -5.85
N ASN A 43 -7.24 37.06 -5.91
CA ASN A 43 -6.63 37.62 -4.72
C ASN A 43 -7.70 38.49 -4.06
N ALA A 44 -8.29 38.01 -2.98
CA ALA A 44 -9.02 38.85 -2.05
C ALA A 44 -8.30 38.74 -0.71
N SER A 45 -7.53 39.79 -0.43
CA SER A 45 -7.02 40.09 0.89
C SER A 45 -8.24 40.21 1.82
N GLY A 46 -8.59 39.11 2.48
CA GLY A 46 -9.44 39.14 3.64
C GLY A 46 -8.66 39.80 4.75
N SER A 47 -8.71 41.13 4.79
CA SER A 47 -8.42 41.87 6.01
C SER A 47 -9.42 41.37 7.05
N SER A 48 -9.00 40.43 7.89
CA SER A 48 -9.63 40.27 9.18
C SER A 48 -9.67 41.67 9.79
N PRO A 49 -10.84 42.18 10.21
CA PRO A 49 -10.83 43.25 11.18
C PRO A 49 -10.33 42.61 12.46
N SER A 50 -9.01 42.42 12.57
CA SER A 50 -8.36 42.41 13.86
C SER A 50 -8.42 43.85 14.34
N THR A 51 -9.63 44.29 14.68
CA THR A 51 -9.82 45.30 15.71
C THR A 51 -9.33 44.60 16.97
N SER A 52 -7.99 44.60 17.12
CA SER A 52 -7.31 44.38 18.38
C SER A 52 -8.08 45.22 19.36
N TYR A 53 -8.91 44.57 20.17
CA TYR A 53 -9.72 45.24 21.16
C TYR A 53 -8.73 46.02 22.01
N ASP A 54 -8.78 47.34 21.87
CA ASP A 54 -7.82 48.23 22.49
C ASP A 54 -8.22 48.37 23.96
N TRP A 55 -7.83 47.34 24.74
CA TRP A 55 -8.03 47.27 26.17
C TRP A 55 -7.47 48.51 26.88
N THR A 56 -6.43 49.13 26.31
CA THR A 56 -5.90 50.41 26.78
C THR A 56 -6.92 51.54 26.69
N THR A 57 -7.69 51.64 25.62
CA THR A 57 -8.79 52.63 25.50
C THR A 57 -9.96 52.31 26.42
N VAL A 58 -10.32 51.03 26.60
CA VAL A 58 -11.41 50.62 27.51
C VAL A 58 -11.05 50.88 28.98
N LEU A 59 -9.82 50.55 29.38
CA LEU A 59 -9.33 50.76 30.75
C LEU A 59 -9.13 52.24 31.07
N THR A 60 -8.64 53.05 30.12
CA THR A 60 -8.52 54.51 30.30
C THR A 60 -9.88 55.18 30.42
N ASN A 61 -10.88 54.75 29.63
CA ASN A 61 -12.25 55.25 29.73
C ASN A 61 -12.93 54.84 31.06
N LEU A 62 -12.68 53.62 31.53
CA LEU A 62 -13.18 53.16 32.83
C LEU A 62 -12.56 53.98 33.97
N ASN A 63 -11.25 54.24 33.93
CA ASN A 63 -10.54 55.00 34.96
C ASN A 63 -11.10 56.44 35.09
N THR A 64 -11.36 57.13 33.97
CA THR A 64 -11.93 58.49 34.00
C THR A 64 -13.40 58.55 34.46
N ASN A 65 -14.14 57.44 34.33
CA ASN A 65 -15.55 57.38 34.76
C ASN A 65 -15.71 56.87 36.20
N VAL A 66 -14.78 56.06 36.70
CA VAL A 66 -14.80 55.54 38.08
C VAL A 66 -14.19 56.54 39.07
N PHE A 67 -13.22 57.35 38.64
CA PHE A 67 -12.61 58.40 39.45
C PHE A 67 -12.63 59.76 38.72
N PRO A 68 -13.70 60.56 38.85
CA PRO A 68 -13.70 61.92 38.33
C PRO A 68 -12.55 62.72 38.98
N SER A 69 -11.66 63.30 38.17
CA SER A 69 -10.50 64.08 38.65
C SER A 69 -10.89 65.38 39.37
N THR A 70 -12.16 65.77 39.29
CA THR A 70 -12.76 66.87 40.05
C THR A 70 -13.57 66.31 41.22
N PRO A 71 -13.26 66.67 42.47
CA PRO A 71 -14.08 66.27 43.61
C PRO A 71 -15.50 66.80 43.43
N VAL A 72 -16.47 65.89 43.30
CA VAL A 72 -17.89 66.23 43.28
C VAL A 72 -18.28 66.62 44.71
N LEU A 73 -18.59 67.90 44.94
CA LEU A 73 -19.17 68.37 46.19
C LEU A 73 -20.59 67.83 46.29
N LEU A 74 -20.78 66.79 47.09
CA LEU A 74 -22.11 66.26 47.43
C LEU A 74 -22.86 67.32 48.24
N ALA A 75 -24.04 67.71 47.77
CA ALA A 75 -24.92 68.66 48.45
C ALA A 75 -25.17 68.20 49.90
N LEU A 76 -24.91 69.10 50.86
CA LEU A 76 -24.87 68.87 52.31
C LEU A 76 -26.27 68.76 52.97
N GLU A 77 -27.33 68.56 52.19
CA GLU A 77 -28.72 68.61 52.65
C GLU A 77 -29.38 67.22 52.59
N GLU A 78 -30.53 67.03 53.26
CA GLU A 78 -31.15 65.78 53.75
C GLU A 78 -31.23 64.56 52.78
N ASP A 79 -30.89 64.71 51.50
CA ASP A 79 -30.82 63.67 50.46
C ASP A 79 -29.48 62.90 50.39
N SER A 80 -28.45 63.34 51.12
CA SER A 80 -27.09 62.74 51.12
C SER A 80 -27.08 61.24 51.49
N SER A 81 -27.95 60.82 52.41
CA SER A 81 -28.06 59.41 52.82
C SER A 81 -28.55 58.51 51.67
N VAL A 82 -29.49 59.00 50.88
CA VAL A 82 -30.05 58.28 49.72
C VAL A 82 -29.01 58.13 48.62
N ALA A 83 -28.22 59.18 48.37
CA ALA A 83 -27.11 59.13 47.41
C ALA A 83 -26.01 58.14 47.83
N ILE A 84 -25.66 58.09 49.12
CA ILE A 84 -24.67 57.13 49.66
C ILE A 84 -25.19 55.68 49.53
N GLN A 85 -26.47 55.44 49.83
CA GLN A 85 -27.07 54.11 49.69
C GLN A 85 -27.14 53.66 48.24
N SER A 86 -27.48 54.56 47.31
CA SER A 86 -27.45 54.27 45.87
C SER A 86 -26.05 53.87 45.41
N LEU A 87 -25.03 54.64 45.81
CA LEU A 87 -23.63 54.35 45.46
C LEU A 87 -23.15 53.01 46.04
N GLN A 88 -23.55 52.69 47.27
CA GLN A 88 -23.27 51.38 47.88
C GLN A 88 -23.92 50.22 47.12
N GLY A 89 -25.17 50.41 46.66
CA GLY A 89 -25.88 49.46 45.81
C GLY A 89 -25.19 49.23 44.47
N ASP A 90 -24.81 50.31 43.79
CA ASP A 90 -24.12 50.26 42.50
C ASP A 90 -22.75 49.59 42.61
N LEU A 91 -21.99 49.90 43.67
CA LEU A 91 -20.69 49.26 43.93
C LEU A 91 -20.85 47.76 44.14
N LEU A 92 -21.88 47.33 44.88
CA LEU A 92 -22.16 45.91 45.09
C LEU A 92 -22.58 45.22 43.79
N GLN A 93 -23.36 45.91 42.95
CA GLN A 93 -23.77 45.41 41.63
C GLN A 93 -22.56 45.23 40.70
N VAL A 94 -21.65 46.20 40.64
CA VAL A 94 -20.41 46.11 39.85
C VAL A 94 -19.51 44.99 40.38
N ALA A 95 -19.37 44.86 41.72
CA ALA A 95 -18.58 43.79 42.32
C ALA A 95 -19.13 42.39 41.97
N SER A 96 -20.46 42.22 41.96
CA SER A 96 -21.11 40.97 41.54
C SER A 96 -20.86 40.64 40.06
N GLN A 97 -20.95 41.64 39.17
CA GLN A 97 -20.64 41.45 37.74
C GLN A 97 -19.18 41.06 37.52
N LEU A 98 -18.25 41.71 38.23
CA LEU A 98 -16.83 41.41 38.14
C LEU A 98 -16.51 39.99 38.63
N PHE A 99 -17.18 39.54 39.70
CA PHE A 99 -17.04 38.17 40.20
C PHE A 99 -17.47 37.14 39.14
N HIS A 100 -18.67 37.27 38.57
CA HIS A 100 -19.15 36.34 37.54
C HIS A 100 -18.33 36.41 36.25
N LEU A 101 -17.86 37.60 35.86
CA LEU A 101 -16.95 37.75 34.72
C LEU A 101 -15.63 37.02 34.97
N GLY A 102 -15.08 37.13 36.18
CA GLY A 102 -13.90 36.39 36.62
C GLY A 102 -14.09 34.88 36.53
N GLU A 103 -15.20 34.34 37.06
CA GLU A 103 -15.53 32.92 36.95
C GLU A 103 -15.68 32.46 35.49
N LYS A 104 -16.36 33.25 34.64
CA LYS A 104 -16.53 32.94 33.22
C LYS A 104 -15.20 32.92 32.47
N MET A 105 -14.30 33.86 32.78
CA MET A 105 -12.98 33.91 32.14
C MET A 105 -12.13 32.72 32.56
N VAL A 106 -12.13 32.34 33.84
CA VAL A 106 -11.45 31.13 34.32
C VAL A 106 -11.99 29.88 33.62
N GLY A 107 -13.32 29.71 33.53
CA GLY A 107 -13.92 28.60 32.79
C GLY A 107 -13.58 28.58 31.29
N ALA A 108 -13.57 29.74 30.63
CA ALA A 108 -13.20 29.86 29.23
C ALA A 108 -11.72 29.51 28.98
N THR A 109 -10.82 29.88 29.90
CA THR A 109 -9.41 29.52 29.80
C THR A 109 -9.17 28.02 30.04
N SER A 110 -9.91 27.41 30.97
CA SER A 110 -9.83 25.97 31.26
C SER A 110 -10.32 25.13 30.08
N THR A 111 -11.50 25.46 29.54
CA THR A 111 -12.09 24.75 28.39
C THR A 111 -11.22 24.88 27.14
N LYS A 112 -10.58 26.03 26.92
CA LYS A 112 -9.61 26.20 25.83
C LYS A 112 -8.39 25.29 26.01
N ALA A 113 -7.81 25.25 27.20
CA ALA A 113 -6.66 24.39 27.48
C ALA A 113 -6.99 22.89 27.30
N GLU A 114 -8.20 22.47 27.71
CA GLU A 114 -8.70 21.12 27.48
C GLU A 114 -8.86 20.79 26.00
N MET A 115 -9.42 21.73 25.21
CA MET A 115 -9.56 21.55 23.76
C MET A 115 -8.20 21.45 23.07
N ASP A 116 -7.24 22.28 23.45
CA ASP A 116 -5.88 22.24 22.90
C ASP A 116 -5.16 20.93 23.26
N ALA A 117 -5.35 20.43 24.49
CA ALA A 117 -4.81 19.14 24.92
C ALA A 117 -5.43 17.96 24.14
N LEU A 118 -6.75 17.98 23.93
CA LEU A 118 -7.43 16.98 23.11
C LEU A 118 -6.98 17.03 21.65
N ALA A 119 -6.80 18.22 21.09
CA ALA A 119 -6.29 18.37 19.73
C ALA A 119 -4.86 17.82 19.61
N ALA A 120 -4.01 18.06 20.61
CA ALA A 120 -2.64 17.54 20.62
C ALA A 120 -2.61 16.01 20.68
N THR A 121 -3.43 15.39 21.54
CA THR A 121 -3.49 13.93 21.66
C THR A 121 -4.03 13.26 20.40
N GLU A 122 -5.09 13.83 19.80
CA GLU A 122 -5.64 13.35 18.53
C GLU A 122 -4.61 13.47 17.40
N ASN A 123 -3.89 14.59 17.30
CA ASN A 123 -2.84 14.76 16.29
C ASN A 123 -1.73 13.71 16.41
N VAL A 124 -1.32 13.37 17.64
CA VAL A 124 -0.33 12.30 17.88
C VAL A 124 -0.90 10.94 17.45
N SER A 125 -2.16 10.65 17.82
CA SER A 125 -2.83 9.41 17.42
C SER A 125 -2.95 9.27 15.89
N LEU A 126 -3.38 10.32 15.20
CA LEU A 126 -3.53 10.34 13.74
C LEU A 126 -2.19 10.16 13.02
N ARG A 127 -1.12 10.79 13.53
CA ARG A 127 0.23 10.60 13.00
C ARG A 127 0.69 9.15 13.15
N GLY A 128 0.44 8.52 14.29
CA GLY A 128 0.73 7.10 14.50
C GLY A 128 -0.05 6.21 13.53
N GLN A 129 -1.35 6.46 13.35
CA GLN A 129 -2.18 5.71 12.39
C GLN A 129 -1.72 5.87 10.94
N LEU A 130 -1.31 7.08 10.55
CA LEU A 130 -0.76 7.35 9.21
C LEU A 130 0.53 6.57 8.97
N MET A 131 1.45 6.59 9.94
CA MET A 131 2.72 5.86 9.83
C MET A 131 2.49 4.36 9.71
N ASN A 132 1.59 3.78 10.53
CA ASN A 132 1.26 2.37 10.45
C ASN A 132 0.59 1.98 9.11
N ARG A 133 -0.27 2.85 8.57
CA ARG A 133 -0.90 2.66 7.25
C ARG A 133 0.11 2.76 6.11
N GLU A 134 1.10 3.63 6.23
CA GLU A 134 2.18 3.78 5.26
C GLU A 134 3.07 2.54 5.22
N GLU A 135 3.42 1.98 6.39
CA GLU A 135 4.14 0.71 6.50
C GLU A 135 3.35 -0.43 5.85
N GLU A 136 2.06 -0.58 6.16
CA GLU A 136 1.20 -1.60 5.55
C GLU A 136 1.11 -1.46 4.01
N LEU A 137 1.03 -0.24 3.49
CA LEU A 137 1.05 -0.01 2.05
C LEU A 137 2.39 -0.39 1.41
N ASN A 138 3.50 -0.17 2.12
CA ASN A 138 4.82 -0.55 1.62
C ASN A 138 4.93 -2.08 1.53
N ASP A 139 4.50 -2.82 2.57
CA ASP A 139 4.48 -4.29 2.56
C ASP A 139 3.57 -4.84 1.46
N GLN A 140 2.39 -4.25 1.27
CA GLN A 140 1.47 -4.63 0.19
C GLN A 140 2.07 -4.37 -1.19
N LYS A 141 2.83 -3.29 -1.35
CA LYS A 141 3.51 -2.99 -2.60
C LYS A 141 4.62 -4.00 -2.88
N ASP A 142 5.44 -4.33 -1.88
CA ASP A 142 6.53 -5.30 -2.02
C ASP A 142 6.00 -6.69 -2.38
N THR A 143 4.89 -7.11 -1.75
CA THR A 143 4.23 -8.38 -2.09
C THR A 143 3.64 -8.38 -3.51
N ALA A 144 3.03 -7.27 -3.94
CA ALA A 144 2.51 -7.13 -5.30
C ALA A 144 3.61 -7.15 -6.37
N GLU A 145 4.76 -6.52 -6.09
CA GLU A 145 5.93 -6.54 -6.99
C GLU A 145 6.51 -7.95 -7.11
N ASN A 146 6.60 -8.69 -6.00
CA ASN A 146 7.08 -10.07 -6.02
C ASN A 146 6.12 -11.03 -6.76
N PHE A 147 4.80 -10.81 -6.65
CA PHE A 147 3.80 -11.69 -7.26
C PHE A 147 3.90 -11.76 -8.79
N GLU A 148 4.14 -10.64 -9.48
CA GLU A 148 4.24 -10.68 -10.95
C GLU A 148 5.51 -11.41 -11.41
N ALA A 149 6.62 -11.25 -10.69
CA ALA A 149 7.85 -12.00 -10.95
C ALA A 149 7.65 -13.51 -10.73
N GLU A 150 6.99 -13.89 -9.62
CA GLU A 150 6.64 -15.28 -9.31
C GLU A 150 5.73 -15.88 -10.40
N LYS A 151 4.69 -15.14 -10.81
CA LYS A 151 3.79 -15.55 -11.89
C LYS A 151 4.53 -15.77 -13.21
N ALA A 152 5.42 -14.85 -13.59
CA ALA A 152 6.23 -15.00 -14.80
C ALA A 152 7.14 -16.24 -14.72
N MET A 153 7.74 -16.48 -13.57
CA MET A 153 8.57 -17.67 -13.31
C MET A 153 7.74 -18.95 -13.39
N ALA A 154 6.57 -19.00 -12.76
CA ALA A 154 5.68 -20.15 -12.79
C ALA A 154 5.22 -20.47 -14.22
N VAL A 155 4.79 -19.46 -14.99
CA VAL A 155 4.37 -19.64 -16.39
C VAL A 155 5.52 -20.14 -17.26
N ASN A 156 6.72 -19.56 -17.12
CA ASN A 156 7.88 -20.01 -17.88
C ASN A 156 8.32 -21.42 -17.47
N GLY A 157 8.28 -21.74 -16.16
CA GLY A 157 8.49 -23.08 -15.65
C GLY A 157 7.51 -24.09 -16.27
N SER A 158 6.22 -23.77 -16.30
CA SER A 158 5.21 -24.64 -16.95
C SER A 158 5.46 -24.83 -18.44
N LYS A 159 5.90 -23.80 -19.17
CA LYS A 159 6.27 -23.93 -20.59
C LYS A 159 7.45 -24.88 -20.80
N VAL A 160 8.49 -24.76 -19.97
CA VAL A 160 9.67 -25.64 -20.03
C VAL A 160 9.25 -27.08 -19.73
N VAL A 161 8.40 -27.31 -18.72
CA VAL A 161 7.88 -28.64 -18.39
C VAL A 161 7.08 -29.22 -19.56
N ALA A 162 6.17 -28.45 -20.16
CA ALA A 162 5.38 -28.88 -21.31
C ALA A 162 6.27 -29.23 -22.52
N LEU A 163 7.29 -28.42 -22.80
CA LEU A 163 8.23 -28.69 -23.89
C LEU A 163 9.03 -29.98 -23.63
N TRP A 164 9.49 -30.18 -22.39
CA TRP A 164 10.22 -31.39 -22.00
C TRP A 164 9.36 -32.65 -22.11
N GLU A 165 8.10 -32.60 -21.70
CA GLU A 165 7.16 -33.72 -21.84
C GLU A 165 6.89 -34.03 -23.31
N LEU A 166 6.71 -33.01 -24.16
CA LEU A 166 6.56 -33.19 -25.60
C LEU A 166 7.79 -33.85 -26.23
N MET A 167 8.99 -33.38 -25.89
CA MET A 167 10.24 -33.99 -26.36
C MET A 167 10.36 -35.44 -25.91
N ARG A 168 10.01 -35.73 -24.65
CA ARG A 168 10.04 -37.08 -24.11
C ARG A 168 9.07 -38.00 -24.86
N GLU A 169 7.87 -37.52 -25.16
CA GLU A 169 6.88 -38.29 -25.90
C GLU A 169 7.30 -38.53 -27.36
N TRP A 170 7.85 -37.51 -28.02
CA TRP A 170 8.44 -37.66 -29.34
C TRP A 170 9.56 -38.71 -29.34
N LEU A 171 10.49 -38.63 -28.37
CA LEU A 171 11.58 -39.59 -28.23
C LEU A 171 11.08 -41.03 -28.02
N LYS A 172 10.04 -41.24 -27.20
CA LYS A 172 9.45 -42.58 -27.03
C LYS A 172 8.97 -43.16 -28.36
N GLY A 173 8.33 -42.33 -29.21
CA GLY A 173 7.85 -42.74 -30.53
C GLY A 173 8.96 -42.92 -31.58
N GLN A 174 10.13 -42.31 -31.38
CA GLN A 174 11.28 -42.47 -32.27
C GLN A 174 12.03 -43.80 -32.05
N THR A 175 11.97 -44.39 -30.86
CA THR A 175 12.78 -45.55 -30.47
C THR A 175 12.65 -46.77 -31.39
N ASP A 176 11.52 -46.94 -32.09
CA ASP A 176 11.29 -48.09 -32.99
C ASP A 176 11.51 -47.78 -34.48
N SER A 177 11.77 -46.52 -34.86
CA SER A 177 11.87 -46.08 -36.29
C SER A 177 13.11 -45.23 -36.63
N TRP A 178 13.96 -44.95 -35.65
CA TRP A 178 15.18 -44.17 -35.86
C TRP A 178 16.29 -45.06 -36.42
N ASP A 179 16.48 -45.03 -37.73
CA ASP A 179 17.69 -45.53 -38.40
C ASP A 179 18.61 -44.33 -38.72
N PRO A 180 19.64 -44.08 -37.91
CA PRO A 180 20.51 -42.92 -38.08
C PRO A 180 21.25 -42.93 -39.41
N ALA A 181 21.54 -44.11 -39.99
CA ALA A 181 22.23 -44.21 -41.26
C ALA A 181 21.32 -43.74 -42.41
N ASN A 182 20.09 -44.25 -42.46
CA ASN A 182 19.12 -43.84 -43.47
C ASN A 182 18.71 -42.37 -43.32
N VAL A 183 18.50 -41.88 -42.10
CA VAL A 183 18.17 -40.46 -41.86
C VAL A 183 19.30 -39.54 -42.32
N LEU A 184 20.56 -39.94 -42.10
CA LEU A 184 21.72 -39.18 -42.54
C LEU A 184 21.85 -39.13 -44.07
N GLU A 185 21.58 -40.24 -44.77
CA GLU A 185 21.56 -40.26 -46.23
C GLU A 185 20.46 -39.37 -46.81
N GLN A 186 19.25 -39.44 -46.25
CA GLN A 186 18.14 -38.57 -46.65
C GLN A 186 18.48 -37.09 -46.45
N TYR A 187 19.11 -36.75 -45.32
CA TYR A 187 19.58 -35.39 -45.05
C TYR A 187 20.62 -34.92 -46.07
N LYS A 188 21.66 -35.74 -46.37
CA LYS A 188 22.67 -35.41 -47.38
C LYS A 188 22.04 -35.13 -48.73
N MET A 189 21.12 -35.99 -49.17
CA MET A 189 20.41 -35.83 -50.43
C MET A 189 19.57 -34.54 -50.46
N VAL A 190 18.86 -34.21 -49.38
CA VAL A 190 18.10 -32.95 -49.27
C VAL A 190 19.02 -31.74 -49.34
N LYS A 191 20.16 -31.75 -48.63
CA LYS A 191 21.11 -30.62 -48.63
C LYS A 191 21.81 -30.43 -49.97
N ILE A 192 22.10 -31.53 -50.69
CA ILE A 192 22.65 -31.48 -52.04
C ILE A 192 21.63 -30.89 -53.02
N THR A 193 20.37 -31.37 -52.98
CA THR A 193 19.31 -30.89 -53.88
C THR A 193 18.91 -29.44 -53.58
N GLU A 194 18.91 -29.03 -52.31
CA GLU A 194 18.71 -27.63 -51.91
C GLU A 194 19.83 -26.72 -52.44
N ALA A 195 21.09 -27.14 -52.32
CA ALA A 195 22.22 -26.38 -52.85
C ALA A 195 22.15 -26.27 -54.38
N GLU A 196 21.76 -27.34 -55.08
CA GLU A 196 21.56 -27.33 -56.53
C GLU A 196 20.43 -26.37 -56.95
N LEU A 197 19.29 -26.42 -56.25
CA LEU A 197 18.15 -25.52 -56.50
C LEU A 197 18.51 -24.05 -56.27
N LEU A 198 19.40 -23.78 -55.31
CA LEU A 198 19.89 -22.44 -55.00
C LEU A 198 21.13 -22.03 -55.83
N GLY A 199 21.65 -22.91 -56.70
CA GLY A 199 22.87 -22.66 -57.48
C GLY A 199 24.13 -22.50 -56.61
N LEU A 200 24.11 -23.04 -55.39
CA LEU A 200 25.21 -23.02 -54.44
C LEU A 200 26.16 -24.20 -54.68
N PRO A 201 27.45 -24.07 -54.31
CA PRO A 201 28.39 -25.18 -54.38
C PRO A 201 27.92 -26.36 -53.51
N THR A 202 28.15 -27.58 -54.00
CA THR A 202 27.74 -28.81 -53.31
C THR A 202 28.33 -28.85 -51.89
N PRO A 203 27.50 -29.05 -50.86
CA PRO A 203 27.98 -29.16 -49.48
C PRO A 203 28.93 -30.35 -49.33
N SER A 204 30.05 -30.16 -48.64
CA SER A 204 30.98 -31.24 -48.26
C SER A 204 30.64 -31.76 -46.86
N PHE A 205 30.71 -33.08 -46.67
CA PHE A 205 30.38 -33.80 -45.43
C PHE A 205 31.59 -34.53 -44.82
N GLU A 206 32.82 -34.15 -45.17
CA GLU A 206 34.07 -34.87 -44.82
C GLU A 206 34.39 -34.90 -43.31
N GLY A 207 33.72 -34.10 -42.48
CA GLY A 207 33.96 -33.98 -41.04
C GLY A 207 32.88 -34.59 -40.14
N GLU A 208 32.04 -35.47 -40.68
CA GLU A 208 30.84 -35.97 -40.00
C GLU A 208 31.18 -37.12 -39.02
N PRO A 209 30.58 -37.16 -37.81
CA PRO A 209 30.83 -38.21 -36.83
C PRO A 209 30.37 -39.58 -37.35
N GLN A 210 31.21 -40.61 -37.17
CA GLN A 210 30.86 -41.99 -37.54
C GLN A 210 29.63 -42.46 -36.75
N VAL A 211 28.61 -42.90 -37.49
CA VAL A 211 27.39 -43.47 -36.93
C VAL A 211 27.73 -44.85 -36.33
N PRO A 212 27.47 -45.12 -35.04
CA PRO A 212 27.76 -46.41 -34.42
C PRO A 212 26.93 -47.52 -35.08
N GLY A 213 27.53 -48.27 -36.01
CA GLY A 213 26.84 -49.36 -36.72
C GLY A 213 27.49 -49.79 -38.03
N ASN A 214 28.35 -48.96 -38.62
CA ASN A 214 29.04 -49.28 -39.88
C ASN A 214 30.44 -49.91 -39.67
N MET A 215 30.63 -50.70 -38.61
CA MET A 215 31.82 -51.55 -38.51
C MET A 215 31.74 -52.62 -39.61
N GLU A 216 32.27 -52.28 -40.79
CA GLU A 216 32.71 -53.29 -41.74
C GLU A 216 33.60 -54.27 -40.98
N ALA A 217 33.30 -55.55 -41.13
CA ALA A 217 34.07 -56.65 -40.56
C ALA A 217 35.52 -56.58 -41.10
N GLU A 218 36.38 -55.84 -40.40
CA GLU A 218 37.81 -55.84 -40.64
C GLU A 218 38.38 -57.16 -40.10
N LYS A 219 38.35 -58.13 -41.00
CA LYS A 219 39.38 -59.15 -41.26
C LYS A 219 40.19 -59.60 -40.03
N THR A 220 39.76 -60.73 -39.47
CA THR A 220 40.52 -61.63 -38.61
C THR A 220 42.00 -61.77 -39.05
N PRO A 221 42.99 -61.50 -38.18
CA PRO A 221 44.31 -62.07 -38.33
C PRO A 221 44.30 -63.49 -37.76
N GLU A 222 44.66 -64.43 -38.62
CA GLU A 222 44.95 -65.83 -38.36
C GLU A 222 45.90 -66.00 -37.15
N PRO A 223 45.60 -66.88 -36.17
CA PRO A 223 46.49 -67.08 -35.02
C PRO A 223 47.69 -67.93 -35.44
N ALA A 224 48.87 -67.30 -35.49
CA ALA A 224 50.13 -68.00 -35.69
C ALA A 224 50.45 -68.91 -34.50
N ALA A 225 50.82 -70.14 -34.82
CA ALA A 225 51.15 -71.22 -33.91
C ALA A 225 52.32 -70.89 -32.96
N ASP A 226 52.08 -71.15 -31.69
CA ASP A 226 52.90 -71.94 -30.74
C ASP A 226 54.41 -72.04 -31.00
N ASP A 227 55.21 -71.54 -30.04
CA ASP A 227 56.54 -72.10 -29.73
C ASP A 227 56.83 -71.94 -28.22
N PRO A 228 57.42 -72.94 -27.53
CA PRO A 228 57.39 -73.07 -26.08
C PRO A 228 58.58 -72.39 -25.37
N PRO A 229 58.56 -72.25 -24.03
CA PRO A 229 59.64 -71.60 -23.31
C PRO A 229 60.89 -72.50 -23.24
N ALA A 230 62.03 -71.96 -23.67
CA ALA A 230 63.34 -72.53 -23.40
C ALA A 230 63.66 -72.45 -21.90
N SER A 231 64.18 -73.56 -21.37
CA SER A 231 64.60 -73.77 -19.97
C SER A 231 65.70 -72.84 -19.49
#